data_AF-A0A1D9GSD4-F1
#
_entry.id   AF-A0A1D9GSD4-F1
#
_cell.length_a   1.000
_cell.length_b   1.000
_cell.length_c   1.000
_cell.angle_alpha   90.00
_cell.angle_beta   90.00
_cell.angle_gamma   90.00
#
_symmetry.space_group_name_H-M   'P 1'
#
loop_
_entity.id
_entity.type
_entity.pdbx_description
1 polymer ?
#
loop_
_entity_poly.entity_id
_entity_poly.type
_entity_poly.pdbx_seq_one_letter_code
_entity_poly.pdbx_strand_id
1 'polypeptide(L)' 'MSQVQIKRPGEADRVTVEALDENGHRFVTGGELGFTEGSVLYKARCCFDCGIVRRADGQNKACRGRVSVEVRAA' A
#
# COMPACT_ATOMS: atom_id res chain seq x y z
N MET A 1 2.05 -24.80 -4.35
CA MET A 1 0.80 -24.03 -4.49
C MET A 1 -0.16 -24.56 -3.45
N SER A 2 -0.47 -23.77 -2.42
CA SER A 2 -1.40 -24.20 -1.37
C SER A 2 -2.27 -23.00 -0.98
N GLN A 3 -3.54 -23.07 -1.37
CA GLN A 3 -4.56 -22.08 -1.10
C GLN A 3 -5.34 -22.52 0.13
N VAL A 4 -5.50 -21.65 1.13
CA VAL A 4 -6.40 -21.90 2.27
C VAL A 4 -7.43 -20.77 2.29
N GLN A 5 -8.68 -21.10 1.99
CA GLN A 5 -9.82 -20.19 2.08
C GLN A 5 -10.59 -20.46 3.37
N ILE A 6 -10.80 -19.42 4.17
CA ILE A 6 -11.80 -19.42 5.23
C ILE A 6 -12.69 -18.19 5.02
N LYS A 7 -13.92 -18.41 4.52
CA LYS A 7 -14.96 -17.37 4.44
C LYS A 7 -15.65 -17.24 5.80
N ARG A 8 -15.80 -16.00 6.28
CA ARG A 8 -16.78 -15.64 7.32
C ARG A 8 -17.73 -14.58 6.75
N PRO A 9 -19.04 -14.65 7.04
CA PRO A 9 -20.00 -13.67 6.54
C PRO A 9 -20.01 -12.43 7.45
N GLY A 10 -19.96 -11.24 6.85
CA GLY A 10 -19.99 -9.94 7.55
C GLY A 10 -18.73 -9.08 7.41
N GLU A 11 -17.78 -9.48 6.58
CA GLU A 11 -16.51 -8.78 6.42
C GLU A 11 -16.59 -7.79 5.26
N ALA A 12 -16.49 -6.48 5.58
CA ALA A 12 -16.46 -5.38 4.63
C ALA A 12 -15.62 -5.75 3.40
N ASP A 13 -16.13 -5.48 2.20
CA ASP A 13 -15.50 -5.77 0.91
C ASP A 13 -13.97 -5.71 1.04
N ARG A 14 -13.36 -6.88 1.25
CA ARG A 14 -11.91 -7.00 1.28
C ARG A 14 -11.48 -6.79 -0.15
N VAL A 15 -11.21 -5.53 -0.49
CA VAL A 15 -10.44 -5.18 -1.68
C VAL A 15 -9.23 -6.08 -1.64
N THR A 16 -9.24 -7.08 -2.52
CA THR A 16 -8.17 -8.07 -2.60
C THR A 16 -7.07 -7.36 -3.35
N VAL A 17 -6.32 -6.53 -2.63
CA VAL A 17 -5.19 -5.81 -3.18
C VAL A 17 -4.18 -6.88 -3.56
N GLU A 18 -3.87 -7.00 -4.84
CA GLU A 18 -2.75 -7.81 -5.33
C GLU A 18 -1.45 -7.15 -4.87
N ALA A 19 -1.14 -7.41 -3.61
CA ALA A 19 0.04 -6.98 -2.93
C ALA A 19 1.27 -7.58 -3.62
N LEU A 20 1.94 -6.77 -4.43
CA LEU A 20 3.24 -7.14 -4.99
C LEU A 20 4.27 -7.02 -3.87
N ASP A 21 4.86 -8.15 -3.46
CA ASP A 21 5.96 -8.16 -2.51
C ASP A 21 7.29 -8.03 -3.26
N GLU A 22 7.90 -6.84 -3.24
CA GLU A 22 9.20 -6.55 -3.86
C GLU A 22 10.15 -5.95 -2.82
N ASN A 23 11.37 -6.50 -2.68
CA ASN A 23 12.41 -5.99 -1.76
C ASN A 23 11.95 -5.82 -0.29
N GLY A 24 11.06 -6.71 0.17
CA GLY A 24 10.50 -6.65 1.53
C GLY A 24 9.47 -5.53 1.74
N HIS A 25 8.90 -5.00 0.66
CA HIS A 25 7.78 -4.06 0.70
C HIS A 25 6.57 -4.68 0.02
N ARG A 26 5.42 -4.51 0.66
CA ARG A 26 4.13 -4.81 0.06
C ARG A 26 3.62 -3.59 -0.67
N PHE A 27 3.47 -3.67 -1.99
CA PHE A 27 3.06 -2.52 -2.80
C PHE A 27 1.57 -2.50 -3.07
N VAL A 28 1.01 -1.30 -3.05
CA VAL A 28 -0.35 -0.93 -3.48
C VAL A 28 -0.28 0.34 -4.32
N THR A 29 -1.35 0.63 -5.06
CA THR A 29 -1.51 1.90 -5.77
C THR A 29 -2.09 2.97 -4.84
N GLY A 30 -1.87 4.24 -5.16
CA GLY A 30 -2.51 5.32 -4.40
C GLY A 30 -4.05 5.31 -4.53
N GLY A 31 -4.60 4.84 -5.65
CA GLY A 31 -6.04 4.64 -5.81
C GLY A 31 -6.60 3.68 -4.75
N GLU A 32 -5.89 2.59 -4.45
CA GLU A 32 -6.26 1.64 -3.39
C GLU A 32 -6.11 2.22 -1.98
N LEU A 33 -5.34 3.30 -1.81
CA LEU A 33 -5.24 4.06 -0.57
C LEU A 33 -6.28 5.19 -0.47
N GLY A 34 -7.13 5.37 -1.49
CA GLY A 34 -8.18 6.39 -1.52
C GLY A 34 -7.78 7.73 -2.15
N PHE A 35 -6.63 7.81 -2.83
CA PHE A 35 -6.35 8.97 -3.67
C PHE A 35 -7.29 9.00 -4.87
N THR A 36 -7.77 10.19 -5.24
CA THR A 36 -8.65 10.38 -6.39
C THR A 36 -7.87 10.37 -7.70
N GLU A 37 -8.55 10.12 -8.83
CA GLU A 37 -7.90 10.07 -10.15
C GLU A 37 -7.16 11.36 -10.54
N GLY A 38 -7.61 12.51 -10.01
CA GLY A 38 -6.94 13.80 -10.19
C GLY A 38 -5.67 13.99 -9.37
N SER A 39 -5.37 13.08 -8.43
CA SER A 39 -4.15 13.11 -7.64
C SER A 39 -2.98 12.54 -8.44
N VAL A 40 -1.83 13.21 -8.37
CA VAL A 40 -0.55 12.66 -8.89
C VAL A 40 -0.17 11.33 -8.24
N LEU A 41 -0.76 11.01 -7.09
CA LEU A 41 -0.51 9.77 -6.36
C LEU A 41 -1.43 8.62 -6.79
N TYR A 42 -2.49 8.86 -7.59
CA TYR A 42 -3.48 7.84 -7.93
C TYR A 42 -2.86 6.54 -8.47
N LYS A 43 -1.91 6.65 -9.40
CA LYS A 43 -1.20 5.51 -10.01
C LYS A 43 0.17 5.25 -9.37
N ALA A 44 0.53 5.98 -8.32
CA ALA A 44 1.82 5.82 -7.68
C ALA A 44 1.89 4.51 -6.89
N ARG A 45 3.05 3.84 -6.94
CA ARG A 45 3.35 2.66 -6.14
C ARG A 45 3.74 3.08 -4.72
N CYS A 46 2.87 2.76 -3.77
CA CYS A 46 3.03 3.04 -2.36
C CYS A 46 3.27 1.74 -1.60
N CYS A 47 4.14 1.78 -0.59
CA CYS A 47 4.28 0.65 0.33
C CYS A 47 3.10 0.66 1.31
N PHE A 48 2.37 -0.45 1.40
CA PHE A 48 1.22 -0.65 2.29
C PHE A 48 1.59 -0.46 3.76
N ASP A 49 2.77 -0.96 4.16
CA ASP A 49 3.16 -1.00 5.57
C ASP A 49 3.64 0.36 6.09
N CYS A 50 4.41 1.10 5.28
CA CYS A 50 4.94 2.41 5.69
C CYS A 50 4.18 3.61 5.14
N GLY A 51 3.31 3.43 4.13
CA GLY A 51 2.56 4.50 3.48
C GLY A 51 3.38 5.40 2.56
N ILE A 52 4.66 5.07 2.29
CA ILE A 52 5.58 5.90 1.51
C ILE A 52 5.54 5.47 0.04
N VAL A 53 5.53 6.44 -0.88
CA VAL A 53 5.76 6.22 -2.32
C VAL A 53 7.19 5.70 -2.52
N ARG A 54 7.32 4.56 -3.18
CA ARG A 54 8.59 3.86 -3.36
C ARG A 54 9.00 3.88 -4.83
N ARG A 55 10.31 3.85 -5.08
CA ARG A 55 10.85 3.80 -6.44
C ARG A 55 10.54 2.46 -7.08
N ALA A 56 10.25 2.48 -8.38
CA ALA A 56 10.03 1.27 -9.17
C ALA A 56 11.33 0.52 -9.52
N ASP A 57 12.49 1.16 -9.31
CA ASP A 57 13.82 0.59 -9.59
C ASP A 57 14.29 -0.41 -8.52
N GLY A 58 13.49 -0.67 -7.50
CA GLY A 58 13.83 -1.58 -6.41
C GLY A 58 14.87 -1.06 -5.42
N GLN A 59 15.45 0.12 -5.62
CA GLN A 59 16.51 0.68 -4.75
C GLN A 59 15.92 1.38 -3.52
N ASN A 60 14.91 0.78 -2.90
CA ASN A 60 14.27 1.28 -1.70
C ASN A 60 14.94 0.71 -0.46
N LYS A 61 15.17 1.54 0.56
CA LYS A 61 15.57 1.05 1.88
C LYS A 61 14.46 0.17 2.47
N ALA A 62 14.84 -0.79 3.29
CA ALA A 62 13.89 -1.67 3.99
C ALA A 62 12.80 -0.88 4.73
N CYS A 63 11.59 -1.44 4.77
CA CYS A 63 10.49 -0.87 5.52
C CYS A 63 10.82 -0.82 7.03
N ARG A 64 10.47 0.27 7.70
CA ARG A 64 10.66 0.46 9.15
C ARG A 64 9.34 0.62 9.92
N GLY A 65 8.24 0.21 9.30
CA GLY A 65 6.89 0.38 9.84
C GLY A 65 6.22 1.70 9.41
N ARG A 66 5.04 1.94 9.98
CA ARG A 66 4.14 3.03 9.61
C ARG A 66 4.76 4.40 9.90
N VAL A 67 4.76 5.29 8.91
CA VAL A 67 5.17 6.68 9.11
C VAL A 67 3.96 7.54 9.45
N SER A 68 4.08 8.33 10.51
CA SER A 68 3.17 9.43 10.83
C SER A 68 3.79 10.74 10.35
N VAL A 69 3.02 11.56 9.65
CA VAL A 69 3.38 12.94 9.31
C VAL A 69 2.35 13.87 9.93
N GLU A 70 2.81 14.82 10.71
CA GLU A 70 1.98 15.88 11.27
C GLU A 70 2.28 17.17 10.52
N VAL A 71 1.24 17.85 10.06
CA VAL A 71 1.37 19.21 9.54
C VAL A 71 1.58 20.11 10.74
N ARG A 72 2.75 20.74 10.83
CA ARG A 72 2.93 21.84 11.78
C ARG A 72 1.99 22.96 11.36
N ALA A 73 0.97 23.23 12.17
CA ALA A 73 0.19 24.45 12.02
C ALA A 73 1.17 25.63 12.10
N ALA A 74 1.15 26.47 11.05
CA ALA A 74 1.91 27.71 11.00
C ALA A 74 1.28 28.75 11.92
#